data_AF-A0A958DLL1-F1
#
_entry.id   AF-A0A958DLL1-F1
#
_cell.length_a   1.000
_cell.length_b   1.000
_cell.length_c   1.000
_cell.angle_alpha   90.00
_cell.angle_beta   90.00
_cell.angle_gamma   90.00
#
_symmetry.space_group_name_H-M   'P 1'
#
loop_
_entity.id
_entity.type
_entity.pdbx_description
1 polymer ?
#
loop_
_entity_poly.entity_id
_entity_poly.type
_entity_poly.pdbx_seq_one_letter_code
_entity_poly.pdbx_strand_id
1 'polypeptide(L)'
;MINIFDISQKLSPVSISKLEDVGDILQYLLPWGALLAVALQGDKTAAWDWLIAGGLTTASTFLLKWLFNFTPLGRRPNGAPFSFPSGHTSSAFFGAAFFHFSIGWMWALLPYILAAFTGYTRIHAKKHWQRDVIAGAALAMGITFWVVAMR
;
A
#
# COMPACT_ATOMS: atom_id res chain seq x y z
N MET A 1 23.84 10.31 -21.02
CA MET A 1 22.52 10.08 -20.39
C MET A 1 22.74 9.27 -19.13
N ILE A 2 22.40 9.79 -17.97
CA ILE A 2 22.46 9.01 -16.71
C ILE A 2 21.27 8.05 -16.75
N ASN A 3 21.55 6.75 -16.78
CA ASN A 3 20.51 5.74 -16.72
C ASN A 3 19.96 5.71 -15.30
N ILE A 4 18.66 5.95 -15.12
CA ILE A 4 18.01 5.93 -13.80
C ILE A 4 18.16 4.54 -13.13
N PHE A 5 18.38 3.49 -13.93
CA PHE A 5 18.72 2.14 -13.45
C PHE A 5 20.11 2.02 -12.81
N ASP A 6 21.07 2.87 -13.17
CA ASP A 6 22.44 2.84 -12.59
C ASP A 6 22.49 3.40 -11.16
N ILE A 7 21.58 4.32 -10.83
CA ILE A 7 21.50 4.91 -9.48
C ILE A 7 21.07 3.84 -8.45
N SER A 8 20.22 2.91 -8.87
CA SER A 8 19.78 1.77 -8.05
C SER A 8 20.89 0.79 -7.70
N GLN A 9 21.95 0.70 -8.52
CA GLN A 9 23.04 -0.26 -8.33
C GLN A 9 24.12 0.27 -7.36
N LYS A 10 24.08 1.57 -7.02
CA LYS A 10 25.15 2.26 -6.29
C LYS A 10 24.85 2.60 -4.83
N LEU A 11 23.73 2.11 -4.29
CA LEU A 11 23.28 2.41 -2.93
C LEU A 11 23.76 1.34 -1.95
N SER A 12 24.26 1.78 -0.80
CA SER A 12 24.76 0.87 0.24
C SER A 12 23.60 0.06 0.87
N PRO A 13 23.85 -1.18 1.32
CA PRO A 13 22.84 -2.01 1.99
C PRO A 13 22.13 -1.30 3.15
N VAL A 14 22.84 -0.42 3.87
CA VAL A 14 22.31 0.39 4.97
C VAL A 14 21.23 1.37 4.48
N SER A 15 21.40 1.99 3.31
CA SER A 15 20.41 2.91 2.75
C SER A 15 19.12 2.19 2.34
N ILE A 16 19.24 0.97 1.80
CA ILE A 16 18.10 0.15 1.39
C ILE A 16 17.26 -0.22 2.62
N SER A 17 17.92 -0.70 3.69
CA SER A 17 17.26 -1.05 4.95
C SER A 17 16.48 0.13 5.54
N LYS A 18 17.09 1.32 5.62
CA LYS A 18 16.41 2.50 6.18
C LYS A 18 15.16 2.89 5.40
N LEU A 19 15.20 2.85 4.06
CA LEU A 19 14.03 3.14 3.24
C LEU A 19 12.96 2.06 3.40
N GLU A 20 13.37 0.81 3.55
CA GLU A 20 12.46 -0.28 3.85
C GLU A 20 11.72 -0.05 5.17
N ASP A 21 12.43 0.28 6.24
CA ASP A 21 11.84 0.55 7.56
C ASP A 21 10.80 1.67 7.51
N VAL A 22 11.06 2.74 6.74
CA VAL A 22 10.09 3.82 6.55
C VAL A 22 8.82 3.30 5.85
N GLY A 23 8.97 2.47 4.82
CA GLY A 23 7.82 1.84 4.16
C GLY A 23 7.03 0.93 5.11
N ASP A 24 7.72 0.23 6.02
CA ASP A 24 7.11 -0.66 7.01
C ASP A 24 6.30 0.13 8.05
N ILE A 25 6.77 1.32 8.43
CA ILE A 25 6.04 2.24 9.29
C ILE A 25 4.82 2.81 8.56
N LEU A 26 5.00 3.31 7.33
CA LEU A 26 3.94 3.97 6.56
C LEU A 26 2.75 3.07 6.26
N GLN A 27 2.98 1.76 6.06
CA GLN A 27 1.89 0.81 5.78
C GLN A 27 0.85 0.75 6.91
N TYR A 28 1.26 1.04 8.15
CA TYR A 28 0.38 1.07 9.32
C TYR A 28 -0.02 2.50 9.67
N LEU A 29 0.91 3.44 9.61
CA LEU A 29 0.65 4.84 9.95
C LEU A 29 -0.49 5.43 9.10
N LEU A 30 -0.52 5.13 7.80
CA LEU A 30 -1.53 5.70 6.90
C LEU A 30 -2.96 5.21 7.23
N PRO A 31 -3.25 3.90 7.34
CA PRO A 31 -4.55 3.41 7.79
C PRO A 31 -4.98 3.96 9.15
N TRP A 32 -4.12 3.88 10.16
CA TRP A 32 -4.46 4.31 11.52
C TRP A 32 -4.62 5.83 11.61
N GLY A 33 -3.81 6.59 10.88
CA GLY A 33 -3.95 8.04 10.75
C GLY A 33 -5.26 8.44 10.10
N ALA A 34 -5.71 7.69 9.09
CA ALA A 34 -7.01 7.93 8.43
C ALA A 34 -8.17 7.69 9.39
N LEU A 35 -8.13 6.60 10.16
CA LEU A 35 -9.13 6.33 11.19
C LEU A 35 -9.16 7.43 12.25
N LEU A 36 -7.99 7.85 12.75
CA LEU A 36 -7.88 8.94 13.72
C LEU A 36 -8.46 10.25 13.16
N ALA A 37 -8.12 10.61 11.93
CA ALA A 37 -8.59 11.84 11.30
C ALA A 37 -10.12 11.90 11.17
N VAL A 38 -10.77 10.77 10.92
CA VAL A 38 -12.23 10.72 10.87
C VAL A 38 -12.85 10.64 12.27
N ALA A 39 -12.20 9.96 13.22
CA ALA A 39 -12.63 9.96 14.63
C ALA A 39 -12.63 11.39 15.22
N LEU A 40 -11.65 12.23 14.86
CA LEU A 40 -11.58 13.63 15.27
C LEU A 40 -12.71 14.50 14.68
N GLN A 41 -13.34 14.07 13.57
CA GLN A 41 -14.53 14.72 13.00
C GLN A 41 -15.83 14.27 13.66
N GLY A 42 -15.79 13.25 14.53
CA GLY A 42 -16.97 12.71 15.20
C GLY A 42 -17.83 11.79 14.34
N ASP A 43 -17.36 11.37 13.16
CA ASP A 43 -18.08 10.42 12.31
C ASP A 43 -17.90 8.99 12.84
N LYS A 44 -18.96 8.50 13.50
CA LYS A 44 -19.00 7.16 14.09
C LYS A 44 -19.22 6.05 13.06
N THR A 45 -19.71 6.37 11.87
CA THR A 45 -19.95 5.38 10.80
C THR A 45 -18.65 4.98 10.12
N ALA A 46 -17.73 5.94 9.97
CA ALA A 46 -16.42 5.73 9.37
C ALA A 46 -15.57 4.65 10.05
N ALA A 47 -15.70 4.44 11.37
CA ALA A 47 -14.97 3.36 12.04
C ALA A 47 -15.38 1.98 11.49
N TRP A 48 -16.66 1.80 11.16
CA TRP A 48 -17.16 0.59 10.55
C TRP A 48 -16.71 0.44 9.10
N ASP A 49 -16.75 1.52 8.32
CA ASP A 49 -16.28 1.47 6.93
C ASP A 49 -14.77 1.20 6.86
N TRP A 50 -14.00 1.78 7.78
CA TRP A 50 -12.58 1.52 7.91
C TRP A 50 -12.32 0.05 8.20
N LEU A 51 -13.08 -0.53 9.14
CA LEU A 51 -12.96 -1.94 9.48
C LEU A 51 -13.31 -2.84 8.30
N ILE A 52 -14.41 -2.56 7.60
CA ILE A 52 -14.87 -3.36 6.45
C ILE A 52 -13.89 -3.21 5.28
N ALA A 53 -13.54 -1.99 4.87
CA ALA A 53 -12.64 -1.75 3.75
C ALA A 53 -11.22 -2.26 4.03
N GLY A 54 -10.70 -2.03 5.24
CA GLY A 54 -9.38 -2.51 5.67
C GLY A 54 -9.34 -4.04 5.80
N GLY A 55 -10.39 -4.62 6.37
CA GLY A 55 -10.57 -6.07 6.49
C GLY A 55 -10.63 -6.75 5.13
N LEU A 56 -11.47 -6.25 4.21
CA LEU A 56 -11.57 -6.73 2.83
C LEU A 56 -10.24 -6.56 2.09
N THR A 57 -9.58 -5.40 2.18
CA THR A 57 -8.28 -5.17 1.53
C THR A 57 -7.23 -6.17 2.01
N THR A 58 -7.17 -6.42 3.31
CA THR A 58 -6.25 -7.37 3.93
C THR A 58 -6.57 -8.79 3.46
N ALA A 59 -7.82 -9.23 3.63
CA ALA A 59 -8.28 -10.57 3.24
C ALA A 59 -8.05 -10.84 1.75
N SER A 60 -8.45 -9.91 0.86
CA SER A 60 -8.22 -10.03 -0.59
C SER A 60 -6.74 -10.06 -0.94
N THR A 61 -5.91 -9.24 -0.28
CA THR A 61 -4.45 -9.26 -0.50
C THR A 61 -3.85 -10.61 -0.12
N PHE A 62 -4.19 -11.15 1.06
CA PHE A 62 -3.70 -12.45 1.51
C PHE A 62 -4.20 -13.59 0.63
N LEU A 63 -5.48 -13.57 0.25
CA LEU A 63 -6.07 -14.55 -0.66
C LEU A 63 -5.33 -14.56 -2.01
N LEU A 64 -5.17 -13.40 -2.64
CA LEU A 64 -4.46 -13.30 -3.92
C LEU A 64 -2.98 -13.71 -3.79
N LYS A 65 -2.32 -13.34 -2.68
CA LYS A 65 -0.97 -13.83 -2.39
C LYS A 65 -0.89 -15.35 -2.39
N TRP A 66 -1.82 -16.01 -1.72
CA TRP A 66 -1.87 -17.46 -1.65
C TRP A 66 -2.16 -18.09 -3.02
N LEU A 67 -3.16 -17.58 -3.74
CA LEU A 67 -3.58 -18.11 -5.05
C LEU A 67 -2.47 -18.00 -6.09
N PHE A 68 -1.76 -16.87 -6.14
CA PHE A 68 -0.75 -16.61 -7.16
C PHE A 68 0.67 -17.07 -6.78
N ASN A 69 0.89 -17.54 -5.55
CA ASN A 69 2.22 -17.90 -5.05
C ASN A 69 2.93 -18.97 -5.91
N PHE A 70 2.16 -19.93 -6.42
CA PHE A 70 2.68 -21.05 -7.23
C PHE A 70 2.78 -20.73 -8.73
N THR A 71 2.53 -19.48 -9.11
CA THR A 71 2.65 -18.99 -10.50
C THR A 71 3.89 -18.10 -10.63
N PRO A 72 4.29 -17.71 -11.85
CA PRO A 72 5.36 -16.72 -12.04
C PRO A 72 5.12 -15.39 -11.31
N LEU A 73 3.85 -15.04 -11.01
CA LEU A 73 3.51 -13.84 -10.25
C LEU A 73 3.92 -13.93 -8.77
N GLY A 74 4.06 -15.14 -8.20
CA GLY A 74 4.46 -15.35 -6.82
C GLY A 74 5.94 -15.07 -6.52
N ARG A 75 6.80 -15.06 -7.55
CA ARG A 75 8.26 -14.93 -7.40
C ARG A 75 8.70 -13.47 -7.29
N ARG A 76 9.37 -13.12 -6.19
CA ARG A 76 9.94 -11.78 -5.97
C ARG A 76 11.23 -11.56 -6.76
N PRO A 77 11.65 -10.30 -7.02
CA PRO A 77 12.94 -10.00 -7.64
C PRO A 77 14.14 -10.56 -6.86
N ASN A 78 14.04 -10.65 -5.54
CA ASN A 78 15.07 -11.24 -4.67
C ASN A 78 14.95 -12.79 -4.52
N GLY A 79 14.04 -13.44 -5.23
CA GLY A 79 13.86 -14.89 -5.20
C GLY A 79 12.93 -15.43 -4.10
N ALA A 80 12.48 -14.61 -3.15
CA ALA A 80 11.53 -15.04 -2.13
C ALA A 80 10.10 -15.21 -2.67
N PRO A 81 9.23 -16.00 -1.99
CA PRO A 81 7.85 -16.26 -2.41
C PRO A 81 6.88 -15.10 -2.05
N PHE A 82 5.61 -15.26 -2.41
CA PHE A 82 4.50 -14.36 -2.08
C PHE A 82 4.72 -12.91 -2.53
N SER A 83 5.10 -12.72 -3.79
CA SER A 83 5.27 -11.40 -4.42
C SER A 83 3.92 -10.72 -4.67
N PHE A 84 3.08 -11.29 -5.53
CA PHE A 84 1.85 -10.64 -5.99
C PHE A 84 0.65 -10.84 -5.03
N PRO A 85 -0.18 -9.81 -4.78
CA PRO A 85 0.11 -8.38 -4.87
C PRO A 85 0.93 -7.89 -3.66
N SER A 86 1.43 -6.65 -3.68
CA SER A 86 2.19 -6.10 -2.56
C SER A 86 1.28 -5.70 -1.39
N GLY A 87 1.46 -6.34 -0.23
CA GLY A 87 0.64 -6.05 0.95
C GLY A 87 0.94 -4.71 1.63
N HIS A 88 2.21 -4.27 1.63
CA HIS A 88 2.56 -2.94 2.16
C HIS A 88 1.89 -1.84 1.34
N THR A 89 1.91 -2.00 0.01
CA THR A 89 1.23 -1.07 -0.90
C THR A 89 -0.29 -1.12 -0.72
N SER A 90 -0.90 -2.31 -0.68
CA SER A 90 -2.35 -2.41 -0.43
C SER A 90 -2.76 -1.70 0.86
N SER A 91 -2.04 -1.93 1.97
CA SER A 91 -2.33 -1.29 3.26
C SER A 91 -2.17 0.23 3.20
N ALA A 92 -1.06 0.72 2.64
CA ALA A 92 -0.81 2.16 2.53
C ALA A 92 -1.84 2.87 1.64
N PHE A 93 -2.20 2.27 0.50
CA PHE A 93 -3.21 2.82 -0.41
C PHE A 93 -4.63 2.71 0.15
N PHE A 94 -4.93 1.71 0.99
CA PHE A 94 -6.19 1.70 1.76
C PHE A 94 -6.28 2.93 2.65
N GLY A 95 -5.25 3.22 3.45
CA GLY A 95 -5.23 4.42 4.30
C GLY A 95 -5.41 5.73 3.51
N ALA A 96 -4.69 5.87 2.39
CA ALA A 96 -4.80 7.04 1.52
C ALA A 96 -6.18 7.16 0.84
N ALA A 97 -6.73 6.05 0.35
CA ALA A 97 -8.07 6.02 -0.24
C ALA A 97 -9.15 6.30 0.80
N PHE A 98 -8.96 5.85 2.04
CA PHE A 98 -9.90 6.14 3.12
C PHE A 98 -9.91 7.64 3.45
N PHE A 99 -8.75 8.29 3.51
CA PHE A 99 -8.66 9.75 3.59
C PHE A 99 -9.44 10.43 2.45
N HIS A 100 -9.24 9.97 1.22
CA HIS A 100 -9.88 10.54 0.04
C HIS A 100 -11.40 10.44 0.13
N PHE A 101 -11.93 9.24 0.36
CA PHE A 101 -13.38 9.02 0.30
C PHE A 101 -14.13 9.40 1.57
N SER A 102 -13.45 9.54 2.71
CA SER A 102 -14.08 9.94 3.98
C SER A 102 -13.96 11.43 4.30
N ILE A 103 -12.89 12.11 3.85
CA ILE A 103 -12.62 13.52 4.20
C ILE A 103 -12.57 14.41 2.96
N GLY A 104 -12.02 13.90 1.86
CA GLY A 104 -11.96 14.60 0.57
C GLY A 104 -10.59 14.53 -0.09
N TRP A 105 -10.58 14.68 -1.41
CA TRP A 105 -9.41 14.46 -2.25
C TRP A 105 -8.21 15.37 -1.93
N MET A 106 -8.45 16.63 -1.53
CA MET A 106 -7.37 17.57 -1.19
C MET A 106 -6.54 17.08 0.01
N TRP A 107 -7.21 16.51 1.01
CA TRP A 107 -6.57 15.96 2.21
C TRP A 107 -5.83 14.64 1.92
N ALA A 108 -6.16 13.98 0.80
CA ALA A 108 -5.56 12.71 0.41
C ALA A 108 -4.29 12.84 -0.43
N LEU A 109 -3.93 14.04 -0.92
CA LEU A 109 -2.74 14.24 -1.76
C LEU A 109 -1.46 13.76 -1.06
N LEU A 110 -1.21 14.22 0.17
CA LEU A 110 -0.04 13.80 0.95
C LEU A 110 -0.08 12.30 1.31
N PRO A 111 -1.21 11.74 1.81
CA PRO A 111 -1.36 10.30 1.99
C PRO A 111 -1.06 9.47 0.73
N TYR A 112 -1.51 9.89 -0.45
CA TYR A 112 -1.21 9.18 -1.71
C TYR A 112 0.26 9.25 -2.09
N ILE A 113 0.93 10.39 -1.88
CA ILE A 113 2.38 10.52 -2.09
C ILE A 113 3.13 9.54 -1.18
N LEU A 114 2.76 9.49 0.11
CA LEU A 114 3.35 8.57 1.08
C LEU A 114 3.06 7.10 0.74
N ALA A 115 1.85 6.79 0.27
CA ALA A 115 1.49 5.44 -0.16
C ALA A 115 2.27 5.00 -1.43
N ALA A 116 2.43 5.91 -2.40
CA ALA A 116 3.28 5.68 -3.56
C ALA A 116 4.74 5.48 -3.15
N PHE A 117 5.23 6.28 -2.20
CA PHE A 117 6.57 6.11 -1.63
C PHE A 117 6.74 4.74 -0.96
N THR A 118 5.76 4.27 -0.18
CA THR A 118 5.76 2.91 0.38
C THR A 118 5.93 1.86 -0.72
N GLY A 119 5.20 1.98 -1.83
CA GLY A 119 5.36 1.10 -3.00
C GLY A 119 6.76 1.17 -3.62
N TYR A 120 7.33 2.38 -3.74
CA TYR A 120 8.70 2.56 -4.20
C TYR A 120 9.72 1.84 -3.29
N THR A 121 9.57 1.93 -1.96
CA THR A 121 10.49 1.23 -1.03
C THR A 121 10.51 -0.28 -1.28
N ARG A 122 9.36 -0.87 -1.66
CA ARG A 122 9.24 -2.31 -1.94
C ARG A 122 9.94 -2.73 -3.22
N ILE A 123 9.87 -1.89 -4.26
CA ILE A 123 10.58 -2.11 -5.52
C ILE A 123 12.08 -1.94 -5.29
N HIS A 124 12.45 -0.87 -4.57
CA HIS A 124 13.84 -0.56 -4.25
C HIS A 124 14.52 -1.68 -3.45
N ALA A 125 13.83 -2.26 -2.47
CA ALA A 125 14.30 -3.41 -1.69
C ALA A 125 14.23 -4.75 -2.45
N LYS A 126 13.88 -4.76 -3.74
CA LYS A 126 13.72 -5.97 -4.57
C LYS A 126 12.71 -6.97 -3.99
N LYS A 127 11.77 -6.50 -3.15
CA LYS A 127 10.72 -7.32 -2.53
C LYS A 127 9.49 -7.45 -3.40
N HIS A 128 9.26 -6.51 -4.33
CA HIS A 128 8.10 -6.53 -5.21
C HIS A 128 8.44 -6.01 -6.61
N TRP A 129 7.76 -6.53 -7.61
CA TRP A 129 7.76 -5.96 -8.95
C TRP A 129 6.80 -4.77 -9.01
N GLN A 130 7.00 -3.87 -9.98
CA GLN A 130 6.09 -2.74 -10.22
C GLN A 130 4.63 -3.19 -10.37
N ARG A 131 4.39 -4.32 -11.06
CA ARG A 131 3.04 -4.91 -11.20
C ARG A 131 2.39 -5.28 -9.87
N ASP A 132 3.17 -5.74 -8.89
CA ASP A 132 2.64 -6.15 -7.58
C ASP A 132 2.20 -4.92 -6.78
N VAL A 133 2.95 -3.81 -6.92
CA VAL A 133 2.66 -2.50 -6.32
C VAL A 133 1.40 -1.90 -6.95
N ILE A 134 1.34 -1.84 -8.29
CA ILE A 134 0.17 -1.30 -9.01
C ILE A 134 -1.09 -2.11 -8.66
N ALA A 135 -1.00 -3.44 -8.65
CA ALA A 135 -2.14 -4.29 -8.31
C ALA A 135 -2.58 -4.11 -6.85
N GLY A 136 -1.64 -4.00 -5.90
CA GLY A 136 -1.97 -3.72 -4.50
C GLY A 136 -2.68 -2.38 -4.32
N ALA A 137 -2.18 -1.33 -4.98
CA ALA A 137 -2.80 -0.01 -4.98
C ALA A 137 -4.21 -0.03 -5.57
N ALA A 138 -4.39 -0.61 -6.76
CA ALA A 138 -5.68 -0.69 -7.44
C ALA A 138 -6.71 -1.49 -6.64
N LEU A 139 -6.30 -2.62 -6.06
CA LEU A 139 -7.15 -3.46 -5.21
C LEU A 139 -7.68 -2.67 -4.01
N ALA A 140 -6.78 -2.05 -3.24
CA ALA A 140 -7.14 -1.31 -2.04
C ALA A 140 -8.03 -0.09 -2.36
N MET A 141 -7.69 0.66 -3.41
CA MET A 141 -8.50 1.81 -3.84
C MET A 141 -9.90 1.38 -4.30
N GLY A 142 -10.00 0.31 -5.09
CA GLY A 142 -11.29 -0.20 -5.58
C GLY A 142 -12.20 -0.69 -4.45
N ILE A 143 -11.65 -1.46 -3.50
CA ILE A 143 -12.40 -1.91 -2.32
C ILE A 143 -12.86 -0.71 -1.49
N THR A 144 -11.95 0.23 -1.20
CA THR A 144 -12.28 1.38 -0.37
C THR A 144 -13.31 2.29 -1.03
N PHE A 145 -13.19 2.52 -2.34
CA PHE A 145 -14.19 3.25 -3.10
C PHE A 145 -15.58 2.60 -3.00
N TRP A 146 -15.66 1.28 -3.19
CA TRP A 146 -16.93 0.56 -3.12
C TRP A 146 -17.55 0.62 -1.71
N VAL A 147 -16.75 0.44 -0.66
CA VAL A 147 -17.26 0.47 0.73
C VAL A 147 -17.64 1.88 1.17
N VAL A 148 -16.81 2.88 0.85
CA VAL A 148 -16.89 4.23 1.44
C VAL A 148 -17.65 5.22 0.55
N ALA A 149 -17.56 5.11 -0.77
CA ALA A 149 -18.14 6.12 -1.67
C ALA A 149 -19.41 5.66 -2.41
N MET A 150 -19.73 4.35 -2.41
CA MET A 150 -20.93 3.81 -3.07
C MET A 150 -22.03 3.39 -2.08
N ARG A 151 -21.93 3.83 -0.82
CA ARG A 151 -22.89 3.61 0.27
C ARG A 151 -23.97 4.69 0.31
#